data_AF-Q07UK7-F1
#
_entry.id   AF-Q07UK7-F1
#
_cell.length_a   1.000
_cell.length_b   1.000
_cell.length_c   1.000
_cell.angle_alpha   90.00
_cell.angle_beta   90.00
_cell.angle_gamma   90.00
#
_symmetry.space_group_name_H-M   'P 1'
#
loop_
_entity.id
_entity.type
_entity.pdbx_description
1 polymer ?
#
loop_
_entity_poly.entity_id
_entity_poly.type
_entity_poly.pdbx_seq_one_letter_code
_entity_poly.pdbx_strand_id
1 'polypeptide(L)'
;MSAGFSRYLTGATRGELPTHPLTHHEILTLISPFTRRGRQADLDASNRIERRLVFKSIEHSNITASQDEACEVLTLDNAQPNQFTLTRTLTLSSGLEARLQTDGEDPAELLARIESVSPQQQFREVAGVTVALSYRLVPVCAATNGSPPVRLELTRGKAIIGNLEIVLNADSVKGYPVQIDLLPTVAGAVELPDDLLAVIGWSWSPLRKTPAGWSGKVGARSREPQRSRDLEAKLDKAVAHLAATLAQPPAFFHDGLRRARWVVTFRRGIPLLIFVGLMGVAAALTKIEIPPGSIINLLIMGAPPLLLFAAFGMRDAPPLEIPPLPGRAKAASWQLVPDLPAVVPSVAPDLTALASVTAPNVQPESTMSSPAAERDAQCPAIR
;
A
#
# COMPACT_ATOMS: atom_id res chain seq x y z
N MET A 1 -1.72 5.49 -34.21
CA MET A 1 -2.06 4.53 -35.27
C MET A 1 -2.35 3.19 -34.63
N SER A 2 -3.58 2.70 -34.85
CA SER A 2 -4.17 1.35 -34.62
C SER A 2 -3.94 0.65 -33.27
N ALA A 3 -4.96 0.48 -32.39
CA ALA A 3 -6.14 -0.41 -32.48
C ALA A 3 -5.74 -1.90 -32.51
N GLY A 4 -6.31 -2.85 -31.78
CA GLY A 4 -7.52 -3.00 -30.98
C GLY A 4 -7.69 -4.51 -30.66
N PHE A 5 -8.83 -4.90 -30.07
CA PHE A 5 -9.26 -6.28 -29.74
C PHE A 5 -8.75 -6.88 -28.40
N SER A 6 -9.58 -6.82 -27.36
CA SER A 6 -10.47 -7.95 -27.02
C SER A 6 -11.08 -7.79 -25.62
N ARG A 7 -12.25 -7.15 -25.54
CA ARG A 7 -13.23 -7.35 -24.46
C ARG A 7 -14.62 -7.26 -25.07
N TYR A 8 -15.08 -8.39 -25.60
CA TYR A 8 -16.49 -8.67 -25.79
C TYR A 8 -16.75 -10.08 -25.27
N LEU A 9 -17.97 -10.29 -24.78
CA LEU A 9 -18.58 -11.53 -24.30
C LEU A 9 -18.56 -11.76 -22.78
N THR A 10 -19.38 -11.00 -22.08
CA THR A 10 -20.41 -11.59 -21.19
C THR A 10 -21.57 -10.61 -20.97
N GLY A 11 -22.66 -10.87 -21.69
CA GLY A 11 -24.04 -10.64 -21.26
C GLY A 11 -24.42 -9.29 -20.65
N ALA A 12 -24.45 -8.23 -21.46
CA ALA A 12 -25.34 -7.11 -21.19
C ALA A 12 -26.79 -7.54 -21.47
N THR A 13 -27.66 -7.56 -20.46
CA THR A 13 -29.07 -7.22 -20.65
C THR A 13 -29.68 -6.61 -19.38
N ARG A 14 -30.45 -5.53 -19.62
CA ARG A 14 -31.56 -4.97 -18.83
C ARG A 14 -31.26 -3.83 -17.84
N GLY A 15 -31.19 -2.61 -18.39
CA GLY A 15 -31.90 -1.47 -17.78
C GLY A 15 -31.08 -0.36 -17.11
N GLU A 16 -30.02 0.17 -17.73
CA GLU A 16 -29.53 1.50 -17.33
C GLU A 16 -30.49 2.56 -17.89
N LEU A 17 -31.49 2.93 -17.10
CA LEU A 17 -32.19 4.20 -17.30
C LEU A 17 -31.17 5.33 -17.11
N PRO A 18 -31.19 6.39 -17.95
CA PRO A 18 -30.43 7.59 -17.66
C PRO A 18 -30.92 8.14 -16.31
N THR A 19 -30.10 8.01 -15.27
CA THR A 19 -30.40 8.58 -13.97
C THR A 19 -30.32 10.10 -14.12
N HIS A 20 -31.46 10.76 -14.02
CA HIS A 20 -31.51 12.22 -14.11
C HIS A 20 -30.61 12.82 -13.01
N PRO A 21 -29.98 13.99 -13.28
CA PRO A 21 -29.27 14.72 -12.25
C PRO A 21 -30.18 14.98 -11.06
N LEU A 22 -29.64 14.98 -9.84
CA LEU A 22 -30.43 15.20 -8.63
C LEU A 22 -31.22 16.51 -8.77
N THR A 23 -32.54 16.39 -8.64
CA THR A 23 -33.45 17.54 -8.59
C THR A 23 -33.32 18.25 -7.25
N HIS A 24 -33.73 19.51 -7.18
CA HIS A 24 -33.69 20.27 -5.94
C HIS A 24 -34.49 19.59 -4.81
N HIS A 25 -35.66 19.02 -5.13
CA HIS A 25 -36.50 18.33 -4.15
C HIS A 25 -35.85 17.04 -3.62
N GLU A 26 -35.21 16.26 -4.50
CA GLU A 26 -34.46 15.07 -4.09
C GLU A 26 -33.30 15.44 -3.16
N ILE A 27 -32.54 16.50 -3.47
CA ILE A 27 -31.45 16.97 -2.62
C ILE A 27 -31.98 17.32 -1.22
N LEU A 28 -33.03 18.12 -1.13
CA LEU A 28 -33.64 18.49 0.16
C LEU A 28 -34.09 17.27 0.97
N THR A 29 -34.64 16.26 0.30
CA THR A 29 -35.07 15.01 0.93
C THR A 29 -33.87 14.22 1.45
N LEU A 30 -32.80 14.09 0.65
CA LEU A 30 -31.61 13.34 1.00
C LEU A 30 -30.78 13.98 2.12
N ILE A 31 -30.69 15.32 2.15
CA ILE A 31 -29.91 16.03 3.18
C ILE A 31 -30.67 16.16 4.51
N SER A 32 -32.00 16.07 4.50
CA SER A 32 -32.84 16.23 5.70
C SER A 32 -32.40 15.43 6.94
N PRO A 33 -32.10 14.11 6.87
CA PRO A 33 -31.60 13.37 8.03
C PRO A 33 -30.23 13.87 8.53
N PHE A 34 -29.37 14.35 7.63
CA PHE A 34 -28.04 14.88 7.96
C PHE A 34 -28.15 16.25 8.64
N THR A 35 -28.97 17.15 8.11
CA THR A 35 -29.20 18.48 8.70
C THR A 35 -29.78 18.38 10.11
N ARG A 36 -30.69 17.42 10.36
CA ARG A 36 -31.22 17.16 11.70
C ARG A 36 -30.15 16.71 12.71
N ARG A 37 -29.04 16.15 12.23
CA ARG A 37 -27.87 15.76 13.03
C ARG A 37 -26.74 16.81 13.00
N GLY A 38 -27.04 18.03 12.53
CA GLY A 38 -26.09 19.15 12.49
C GLY A 38 -25.11 19.10 11.31
N ARG A 39 -25.30 18.20 10.35
CA ARG A 39 -24.44 18.10 9.14
C ARG A 39 -25.01 18.97 8.03
N GLN A 40 -24.21 19.90 7.51
CA GLN A 40 -24.61 20.78 6.41
C GLN A 40 -24.05 20.27 5.09
N ALA A 41 -24.87 20.23 4.04
CA ALA A 41 -24.40 19.92 2.69
C ALA A 41 -23.52 21.07 2.16
N ASP A 42 -22.43 20.72 1.50
CA ASP A 42 -21.59 21.61 0.72
C ASP A 42 -22.03 21.49 -0.74
N LEU A 43 -22.82 22.46 -1.20
CA LEU A 43 -23.40 22.43 -2.55
C LEU A 43 -22.36 22.70 -3.64
N ASP A 44 -21.25 23.36 -3.31
CA ASP A 44 -20.18 23.66 -4.26
C ASP A 44 -19.29 22.44 -4.49
N ALA A 45 -19.06 21.64 -3.43
CA ALA A 45 -18.35 20.35 -3.53
C ALA A 45 -19.23 19.19 -4.01
N SER A 46 -20.56 19.36 -4.03
CA SER A 46 -21.52 18.34 -4.48
C SER A 46 -21.66 18.30 -6.00
N ASN A 47 -21.91 17.11 -6.55
CA ASN A 47 -22.13 16.94 -7.98
C ASN A 47 -23.49 16.30 -8.25
N ARG A 48 -24.42 17.12 -8.77
CA ARG A 48 -25.79 16.69 -9.08
C ARG A 48 -25.86 15.70 -10.24
N ILE A 49 -24.96 15.81 -11.21
CA ILE A 49 -24.92 14.93 -12.39
C ILE A 49 -24.41 13.54 -11.98
N GLU A 50 -23.37 13.49 -11.17
CA GLU A 50 -22.84 12.23 -10.58
C GLU A 50 -23.68 11.71 -9.40
N ARG A 51 -24.73 12.45 -9.02
CA ARG A 51 -25.61 12.13 -7.88
C ARG A 51 -24.84 11.91 -6.57
N ARG A 52 -23.84 12.77 -6.36
CA ARG A 52 -22.96 12.81 -5.19
C ARG A 52 -23.23 14.07 -4.37
N LEU A 53 -23.48 13.88 -3.08
CA LEU A 53 -23.60 14.97 -2.10
C LEU A 53 -22.42 14.92 -1.14
N VAL A 54 -21.71 16.03 -1.02
CA VAL A 54 -20.60 16.22 -0.06
C VAL A 54 -21.09 17.11 1.07
N PHE A 55 -20.70 16.79 2.30
CA PHE A 55 -21.02 17.60 3.48
C PHE A 55 -19.81 18.41 3.92
N LYS A 56 -20.07 19.55 4.57
CA LYS A 56 -19.02 20.38 5.15
C LYS A 56 -18.16 19.58 6.13
N SER A 57 -16.87 19.87 6.12
CA SER A 57 -15.92 19.21 6.99
C SER A 57 -16.17 19.50 8.47
N ILE A 58 -15.87 18.52 9.32
CA ILE A 58 -15.84 18.69 10.78
C ILE A 58 -14.44 18.35 11.28
N GLU A 59 -13.90 19.20 12.13
CA GLU A 59 -12.61 18.98 12.78
C GLU A 59 -12.82 18.19 14.07
N HIS A 60 -12.00 17.17 14.27
CA HIS A 60 -11.93 16.40 15.49
C HIS A 60 -10.55 16.55 16.11
N SER A 61 -10.50 17.01 17.36
CA SER A 61 -9.28 17.03 18.15
C SER A 61 -9.12 15.71 18.92
N ASN A 62 -7.88 15.35 19.25
CA ASN A 62 -7.55 14.17 20.07
C ASN A 62 -8.03 12.84 19.46
N ILE A 63 -7.76 12.63 18.17
CA ILE A 63 -8.15 11.41 17.47
C ILE A 63 -7.19 10.25 17.73
N THR A 64 -5.91 10.56 17.89
CA THR A 64 -4.84 9.61 18.18
C THR A 64 -4.30 9.85 19.60
N ALA A 65 -3.53 8.92 20.15
CA ALA A 65 -2.85 9.13 21.42
C ALA A 65 -1.78 10.24 21.34
N SER A 66 -1.26 10.52 20.14
CA SER A 66 -0.45 11.70 19.82
C SER A 66 -1.22 13.02 19.74
N GLN A 67 -2.52 13.01 20.06
CA GLN A 67 -3.42 14.18 20.03
C GLN A 67 -3.56 14.82 18.64
N ASP A 68 -3.47 14.03 17.57
CA ASP A 68 -3.63 14.55 16.21
C ASP A 68 -5.04 15.08 15.97
N GLU A 69 -5.12 16.13 15.14
CA GLU A 69 -6.36 16.66 14.58
C GLU A 69 -6.73 15.91 13.30
N ALA A 70 -8.00 15.55 13.16
CA ALA A 70 -8.54 14.93 11.95
C ALA A 70 -9.65 15.80 11.35
N CYS A 71 -9.60 15.98 10.04
CA CYS A 71 -10.68 16.54 9.26
C CYS A 71 -11.59 15.41 8.76
N GLU A 72 -12.86 15.44 9.13
CA GLU A 72 -13.90 14.52 8.69
C GLU A 72 -14.72 15.12 7.55
N VAL A 73 -14.82 14.39 6.44
CA VAL A 73 -15.74 14.70 5.34
C VAL A 73 -16.69 13.51 5.13
N LEU A 74 -17.98 13.80 5.01
CA LEU A 74 -18.99 12.82 4.63
C LEU A 74 -19.36 13.00 3.16
N THR A 75 -19.52 11.88 2.46
CA THR A 75 -19.97 11.84 1.07
C THR A 75 -21.08 10.81 0.92
N LEU A 76 -22.21 11.23 0.36
CA LEU A 76 -23.34 10.37 0.01
C LEU A 76 -23.43 10.24 -1.50
N ASP A 77 -23.17 9.03 -2.01
CA ASP A 77 -23.34 8.67 -3.41
C ASP A 77 -24.68 7.96 -3.61
N ASN A 78 -25.38 8.30 -4.69
CA ASN A 78 -26.65 7.69 -5.11
C ASN A 78 -26.53 7.21 -6.56
N ALA A 79 -25.69 6.21 -6.79
CA ALA A 79 -25.38 5.71 -8.12
C ALA A 79 -26.57 4.97 -8.77
N GLN A 80 -27.41 4.32 -7.96
CA GLN A 80 -28.62 3.64 -8.42
C GLN A 80 -29.83 4.10 -7.60
N PRO A 81 -31.05 4.12 -8.18
CA PRO A 81 -32.26 4.44 -7.43
C PRO A 81 -32.38 3.57 -6.17
N ASN A 82 -32.64 4.21 -5.03
CA ASN A 82 -32.76 3.56 -3.71
C ASN A 82 -31.52 2.78 -3.26
N GLN A 83 -30.34 3.03 -3.85
CA GLN A 83 -29.08 2.49 -3.36
C GLN A 83 -28.12 3.63 -3.07
N PHE A 84 -27.88 3.83 -1.78
CA PHE A 84 -27.00 4.85 -1.26
C PHE A 84 -25.73 4.23 -0.72
N THR A 85 -24.62 4.89 -0.99
CA THR A 85 -23.33 4.61 -0.37
C THR A 85 -22.93 5.84 0.41
N LEU A 86 -22.84 5.70 1.73
CA LEU A 86 -22.33 6.76 2.60
C LEU A 86 -20.89 6.43 2.98
N THR A 87 -20.00 7.40 2.75
CA THR A 87 -18.57 7.30 3.07
C THR A 87 -18.18 8.41 4.02
N ARG A 88 -17.55 8.05 5.14
CA ARG A 88 -16.81 8.95 6.01
C ARG A 88 -15.33 8.85 5.71
N THR A 89 -14.71 9.97 5.39
CA THR A 89 -13.26 10.08 5.20
C THR A 89 -12.69 10.93 6.32
N LEU A 90 -11.74 10.37 7.07
CA LEU A 90 -10.97 11.07 8.10
C LEU A 90 -9.55 11.27 7.58
N THR A 91 -9.09 12.52 7.54
CA THR A 91 -7.73 12.87 7.13
C THR A 91 -7.02 13.53 8.30
N LEU A 92 -5.92 12.94 8.76
CA LEU A 92 -5.04 13.55 9.77
C LEU A 92 -4.19 14.66 9.16
N SER A 93 -3.74 15.59 10.01
CA SER A 93 -2.76 16.62 9.63
C SER A 93 -1.47 16.05 9.02
N SER A 94 -1.10 14.82 9.38
CA SER A 94 0.02 14.06 8.79
C SER A 94 -0.22 13.57 7.35
N GLY A 95 -1.44 13.74 6.81
CA GLY A 95 -1.85 13.24 5.49
C GLY A 95 -2.29 11.77 5.49
N LEU A 96 -2.33 11.11 6.66
CA LEU A 96 -2.93 9.78 6.79
C LEU A 96 -4.45 9.84 6.63
N GLU A 97 -5.01 8.95 5.81
CA GLU A 97 -6.43 8.92 5.48
C GLU A 97 -7.05 7.56 5.88
N ALA A 98 -8.21 7.61 6.52
CA ALA A 98 -9.02 6.45 6.88
C ALA A 98 -10.46 6.60 6.36
N ARG A 99 -11.00 5.57 5.72
CA ARG A 99 -12.37 5.58 5.15
C ARG A 99 -13.29 4.59 5.85
N LEU A 100 -14.52 5.00 6.13
CA LEU A 100 -15.59 4.14 6.63
C LEU A 100 -16.77 4.21 5.67
N GLN A 101 -17.11 3.09 5.05
CA GLN A 101 -18.17 3.02 4.04
C GLN A 101 -19.32 2.14 4.50
N THR A 102 -20.56 2.53 4.20
CA THR A 102 -21.74 1.67 4.35
C THR A 102 -22.69 1.85 3.18
N ASP A 103 -23.40 0.79 2.82
CA ASP A 103 -24.36 0.78 1.71
C ASP A 103 -25.77 0.41 2.22
N GLY A 104 -26.81 0.93 1.58
CA GLY A 104 -28.21 0.60 1.87
C GLY A 104 -29.22 1.55 1.26
N GLU A 105 -30.48 1.43 1.64
CA GLU A 105 -31.60 2.10 0.98
C GLU A 105 -32.06 3.39 1.67
N ASP A 106 -31.83 3.52 2.98
CA ASP A 106 -32.23 4.69 3.77
C ASP A 106 -30.99 5.49 4.24
N PRO A 107 -30.78 6.73 3.76
CA PRO A 107 -29.70 7.58 4.21
C PRO A 107 -29.68 7.84 5.72
N ALA A 108 -30.84 7.85 6.39
CA ALA A 108 -30.91 8.05 7.84
C ALA A 108 -30.32 6.85 8.61
N GLU A 109 -30.61 5.62 8.16
CA GLU A 109 -29.98 4.42 8.72
C GLU A 109 -28.48 4.37 8.43
N LEU A 110 -28.05 4.77 7.23
CA LEU A 110 -26.62 4.80 6.89
C LEU A 110 -25.85 5.76 7.79
N LEU A 111 -26.41 6.95 8.04
CA LEU A 111 -25.83 7.92 8.95
C LEU A 111 -25.72 7.35 10.38
N ALA A 112 -26.80 6.72 10.88
CA ALA A 112 -26.80 6.09 12.20
C ALA A 112 -25.73 4.97 12.32
N ARG A 113 -25.50 4.19 11.26
CA ARG A 113 -24.45 3.17 11.21
C ARG A 113 -23.05 3.78 11.27
N ILE A 114 -22.78 4.84 10.51
CA ILE A 114 -21.48 5.54 10.57
C ILE A 114 -21.25 6.17 11.93
N GLU A 115 -22.26 6.85 12.50
CA GLU A 115 -22.17 7.49 13.81
C GLU A 115 -21.96 6.49 14.96
N SER A 116 -22.36 5.22 14.79
CA SER A 116 -22.09 4.16 15.77
C SER A 116 -20.61 3.81 15.94
N VAL A 117 -19.77 4.15 14.95
CA VAL A 117 -18.32 3.92 14.96
C VAL A 117 -17.63 5.24 15.27
N SER A 118 -17.02 5.33 16.45
CA SER A 118 -16.28 6.54 16.84
C SER A 118 -15.09 6.81 15.90
N PRO A 119 -14.81 8.05 15.50
CA PRO A 119 -13.66 8.39 14.67
C PRO A 119 -12.32 7.82 15.15
N GLN A 120 -12.10 7.75 16.48
CA GLN A 120 -10.87 7.18 17.06
C GLN A 120 -10.65 5.70 16.71
N GLN A 121 -11.71 4.92 16.44
CA GLN A 121 -11.57 3.49 16.10
C GLN A 121 -10.90 3.26 14.73
N GLN A 122 -10.87 4.28 13.87
CA GLN A 122 -10.22 4.22 12.56
C GLN A 122 -8.72 4.52 12.62
N PHE A 123 -8.18 4.85 13.79
CA PHE A 123 -6.76 5.09 13.98
C PHE A 123 -6.24 4.25 15.14
N ARG A 124 -5.04 3.70 14.99
CA ARG A 124 -4.35 2.96 16.05
C ARG A 124 -2.92 3.43 16.14
N GLU A 125 -2.36 3.37 17.33
CA GLU A 125 -0.94 3.63 17.53
C GLU A 125 -0.21 2.32 17.81
N VAL A 126 0.83 2.06 17.03
CA VAL A 126 1.63 0.84 17.12
C VAL A 126 3.11 1.23 17.10
N ALA A 127 3.82 0.97 18.20
CA ALA A 127 5.24 1.32 18.35
C ALA A 127 5.54 2.80 18.02
N GLY A 128 4.66 3.73 18.43
CA GLY A 128 4.80 5.17 18.15
C GLY A 128 4.42 5.59 16.73
N VAL A 129 3.89 4.67 15.92
CA VAL A 129 3.44 4.93 14.55
C VAL A 129 1.91 4.89 14.48
N THR A 130 1.30 5.92 13.90
CA THR A 130 -0.13 5.95 13.64
C THR A 130 -0.49 5.11 12.42
N VAL A 131 -1.44 4.21 12.58
CA VAL A 131 -2.02 3.32 11.56
C VAL A 131 -3.46 3.75 11.31
N ALA A 132 -3.76 4.16 10.08
CA ALA A 132 -5.09 4.46 9.59
C ALA A 132 -5.75 3.19 9.05
N LEU A 133 -6.98 2.91 9.50
CA LEU A 133 -7.75 1.72 9.16
C LEU A 133 -9.06 2.11 8.47
N SER A 134 -9.25 1.57 7.29
CA SER A 134 -10.46 1.75 6.49
C SER A 134 -11.33 0.51 6.54
N TYR A 135 -12.63 0.72 6.68
CA TYR A 135 -13.61 -0.32 6.91
C TYR A 135 -14.82 -0.18 6.01
N ARG A 136 -15.44 -1.32 5.70
CA ARG A 136 -16.81 -1.42 5.21
C ARG A 136 -17.70 -1.91 6.35
N LEU A 137 -18.80 -1.21 6.59
CA LEU A 137 -19.84 -1.61 7.54
C LEU A 137 -20.88 -2.45 6.84
N VAL A 138 -20.94 -3.72 7.24
CA VAL A 138 -21.96 -4.65 6.77
C VAL A 138 -23.02 -4.80 7.87
N PRO A 139 -24.30 -4.52 7.60
CA PRO A 139 -25.36 -4.73 8.58
C PRO A 139 -25.47 -6.23 8.90
N VAL A 140 -25.57 -6.55 10.18
CA VAL A 140 -25.84 -7.92 10.63
C VAL A 140 -27.33 -8.01 10.96
N CYS A 141 -28.00 -9.02 10.41
CA CYS A 141 -29.37 -9.34 10.82
C CYS A 141 -29.34 -9.88 12.26
N ALA A 142 -29.43 -9.00 13.24
CA ALA A 142 -29.70 -9.37 14.62
C ALA A 142 -30.80 -8.46 15.17
N ALA A 143 -31.96 -9.08 15.40
CA ALA A 143 -33.14 -8.46 15.96
C ALA A 143 -32.91 -8.24 17.46
N THR A 144 -32.48 -7.04 17.85
CA THR A 144 -32.73 -6.53 19.20
C THR A 144 -32.70 -5.01 19.21
N ASN A 145 -33.60 -4.41 19.98
CA ASN A 145 -33.86 -2.97 20.03
C ASN A 145 -32.61 -2.18 20.45
N GLY A 146 -32.20 -1.23 19.60
CA GLY A 146 -31.10 -0.29 19.85
C GLY A 146 -29.90 -0.54 18.94
N SER A 147 -29.67 0.41 18.02
CA SER A 147 -28.60 0.48 17.00
C SER A 147 -28.32 -0.81 16.21
N PRO A 148 -28.46 -0.80 14.86
CA PRO A 148 -28.25 -2.01 14.06
C PRO A 148 -26.83 -2.55 14.31
N PRO A 149 -26.66 -3.82 14.71
CA PRO A 149 -25.34 -4.39 14.91
C PRO A 149 -24.60 -4.39 13.58
N VAL A 150 -23.52 -3.62 13.51
CA VAL A 150 -22.66 -3.52 12.33
C VAL A 150 -21.45 -4.41 12.49
N ARG A 151 -21.07 -5.09 11.41
CA ARG A 151 -19.78 -5.77 11.30
C ARG A 151 -18.81 -4.87 10.55
N LEU A 152 -17.67 -4.61 11.16
CA LEU A 152 -16.53 -3.94 10.55
C LEU A 152 -15.75 -4.95 9.71
N GLU A 153 -15.67 -4.72 8.40
CA GLU A 153 -14.84 -5.49 7.48
C GLU A 153 -13.69 -4.60 7.01
N LEU A 154 -12.44 -4.95 7.34
CA LEU A 154 -11.25 -4.17 6.97
C LEU A 154 -11.10 -4.20 5.45
N THR A 155 -10.99 -3.02 4.85
CA THR A 155 -10.80 -2.85 3.40
C THR A 155 -9.39 -2.34 3.08
N ARG A 156 -8.83 -1.48 3.93
CA ARG A 156 -7.48 -0.93 3.72
C ARG A 156 -6.83 -0.57 5.05
N GLY A 157 -5.54 -0.80 5.18
CA GLY A 157 -4.71 -0.26 6.26
C GLY A 157 -3.58 0.59 5.68
N LYS A 158 -3.31 1.75 6.28
CA LYS A 158 -2.25 2.67 5.84
C LYS A 158 -1.43 3.15 7.04
N ALA A 159 -0.11 3.14 6.94
CA ALA A 159 0.78 3.71 7.95
C ALA A 159 1.97 4.39 7.27
N ILE A 160 2.57 5.38 7.91
CA ILE A 160 3.77 6.06 7.42
C ILE A 160 4.89 5.87 8.45
N ILE A 161 6.01 5.31 8.02
CA ILE A 161 7.21 5.09 8.84
C ILE A 161 8.39 5.76 8.17
N GLY A 162 8.83 6.91 8.70
CA GLY A 162 9.84 7.73 8.05
C GLY A 162 9.39 8.13 6.65
N ASN A 163 10.15 7.76 5.62
CA ASN A 163 9.83 8.03 4.21
C ASN A 163 9.18 6.82 3.50
N LEU A 164 8.57 5.90 4.24
CA LEU A 164 7.93 4.71 3.69
C LEU A 164 6.45 4.66 4.09
N GLU A 165 5.57 4.65 3.10
CA GLU A 165 4.16 4.37 3.26
C GLU A 165 3.91 2.87 3.13
N ILE A 166 3.23 2.30 4.13
CA ILE A 166 2.76 0.92 4.12
C ILE A 166 1.29 0.95 3.77
N VAL A 167 0.89 0.21 2.74
CA VAL A 167 -0.51 0.07 2.33
C VAL A 167 -0.89 -1.40 2.30
N LEU A 168 -1.86 -1.80 3.11
CA LEU A 168 -2.48 -3.12 3.07
C LEU A 168 -3.84 -3.01 2.39
N ASN A 169 -4.04 -3.72 1.28
CA ASN A 169 -5.28 -3.72 0.49
C ASN A 169 -6.05 -5.03 0.71
N ALA A 170 -7.09 -4.95 1.55
CA ALA A 170 -7.90 -6.08 1.99
C ALA A 170 -9.16 -6.33 1.15
N ASP A 171 -9.30 -5.64 0.02
CA ASP A 171 -10.36 -5.81 -0.98
C ASP A 171 -10.23 -7.09 -1.83
N SER A 172 -9.29 -7.98 -1.48
CA SER A 172 -9.10 -9.24 -2.17
C SER A 172 -10.29 -10.19 -2.03
N VAL A 173 -10.49 -11.02 -3.08
CA VAL A 173 -11.50 -12.08 -3.08
C VAL A 173 -11.31 -12.99 -1.86
N LYS A 174 -12.42 -13.37 -1.22
CA LYS A 174 -12.42 -14.22 -0.02
C LYS A 174 -11.53 -15.46 -0.23
N GLY A 175 -10.61 -15.67 0.71
CA GLY A 175 -9.71 -16.82 0.71
C GLY A 175 -8.42 -16.67 -0.11
N TYR A 176 -8.26 -15.55 -0.83
CA TYR A 176 -7.02 -15.15 -1.46
C TYR A 176 -6.16 -14.31 -0.50
N PRO A 177 -4.83 -14.34 -0.65
CA PRO A 177 -3.97 -13.43 0.09
C PRO A 177 -4.30 -11.98 -0.26
N VAL A 178 -4.03 -11.11 0.70
CA VAL A 178 -4.20 -9.66 0.66
C VAL A 178 -2.88 -9.05 0.21
N GLN A 179 -2.93 -7.99 -0.60
CA GLN A 179 -1.72 -7.32 -1.06
C GLN A 179 -1.23 -6.34 0.01
N ILE A 180 0.09 -6.27 0.20
CA ILE A 180 0.76 -5.26 1.02
C ILE A 180 1.84 -4.59 0.19
N ASP A 181 1.79 -3.27 0.10
CA ASP A 181 2.71 -2.45 -0.66
C ASP A 181 3.50 -1.55 0.29
N LEU A 182 4.79 -1.38 0.00
CA LEU A 182 5.69 -0.45 0.65
C LEU A 182 6.12 0.57 -0.41
N LEU A 183 5.63 1.79 -0.26
CA LEU A 183 5.80 2.88 -1.23
C LEU A 183 6.72 3.94 -0.63
N PRO A 184 7.79 4.37 -1.31
CA PRO A 184 8.59 5.48 -0.85
C PRO A 184 7.78 6.78 -0.96
N THR A 185 7.72 7.55 0.13
CA THR A 185 7.02 8.84 0.18
C THR A 185 7.80 9.94 -0.54
N VAL A 186 9.12 9.80 -0.61
CA VAL A 186 10.02 10.74 -1.30
C VAL A 186 10.66 10.01 -2.47
N ALA A 187 10.78 10.70 -3.62
CA ALA A 187 11.47 10.18 -4.79
C ALA A 187 12.93 9.89 -4.45
N GLY A 188 13.25 8.61 -4.27
CA GLY A 188 14.56 8.12 -3.90
C GLY A 188 14.59 6.60 -3.92
N ALA A 189 15.72 6.03 -4.33
CA ALA A 189 15.85 4.58 -4.44
C ALA A 189 16.00 3.96 -3.05
N VAL A 190 14.91 3.39 -2.52
CA VAL A 190 14.94 2.61 -1.29
C VAL A 190 15.18 1.14 -1.64
N GLU A 191 16.40 0.66 -1.40
CA GLU A 191 16.70 -0.77 -1.52
C GLU A 191 16.30 -1.51 -0.25
N LEU A 192 15.20 -2.25 -0.33
CA LEU A 192 14.71 -3.13 0.74
C LEU A 192 15.00 -4.59 0.39
N PRO A 193 15.39 -5.44 1.38
CA PRO A 193 15.49 -6.86 1.18
C PRO A 193 14.12 -7.48 0.86
N ASP A 194 14.09 -8.38 -0.13
CA ASP A 194 12.90 -9.19 -0.45
C ASP A 194 12.30 -9.87 0.79
N ASP A 195 13.13 -10.27 1.75
CA ASP A 195 12.70 -11.04 2.90
C ASP A 195 12.25 -10.21 4.12
N LEU A 196 12.24 -8.88 4.00
CA LEU A 196 11.93 -7.95 5.09
C LEU A 196 10.62 -8.25 5.82
N LEU A 197 9.53 -8.57 5.10
CA LEU A 197 8.27 -9.00 5.73
C LEU A 197 8.19 -10.51 5.93
N ALA A 198 8.84 -11.28 5.06
CA ALA A 198 8.79 -12.73 5.08
C ALA A 198 9.36 -13.35 6.36
N VAL A 199 10.31 -12.66 7.01
CA VAL A 199 10.91 -13.07 8.29
C VAL A 199 9.92 -13.03 9.46
N ILE A 200 8.85 -12.24 9.38
CA ILE A 200 7.82 -12.15 10.42
C ILE A 200 7.08 -13.49 10.57
N GLY A 201 6.94 -14.27 9.48
CA GLY A 201 6.37 -15.61 9.56
C GLY A 201 5.84 -16.18 8.24
N TRP A 202 5.14 -17.31 8.36
CA TRP A 202 4.59 -18.09 7.23
C TRP A 202 3.43 -17.42 6.50
N SER A 203 2.77 -16.44 7.12
CA SER A 203 1.70 -15.70 6.48
C SER A 203 2.19 -14.66 5.48
N TRP A 204 3.49 -14.35 5.45
CA TRP A 204 4.06 -13.26 4.67
C TRP A 204 4.84 -13.80 3.47
N SER A 205 4.54 -13.30 2.28
CA SER A 205 5.40 -13.55 1.12
C SER A 205 6.63 -12.66 1.16
N PRO A 206 7.70 -13.04 0.43
CA PRO A 206 8.75 -12.10 0.08
C PRO A 206 8.17 -10.90 -0.68
N LEU A 207 8.77 -9.75 -0.47
CA LEU A 207 8.59 -8.55 -1.25
C LEU A 207 9.20 -8.74 -2.65
N ARG A 208 8.61 -8.04 -3.61
CA ARG A 208 9.05 -7.92 -4.99
C ARG A 208 9.13 -6.45 -5.33
N LYS A 209 10.22 -6.04 -5.95
CA LYS A 209 10.38 -4.66 -6.44
C LYS A 209 9.38 -4.40 -7.56
N THR A 210 8.61 -3.35 -7.44
CA THR A 210 7.67 -2.83 -8.45
C THR A 210 8.12 -1.44 -8.87
N PRO A 211 7.61 -0.88 -9.99
CA PRO A 211 7.95 0.49 -10.38
C PRO A 211 7.57 1.54 -9.32
N ALA A 212 6.54 1.27 -8.53
CA ALA A 212 6.04 2.17 -7.49
C ALA A 212 6.75 1.95 -6.12
N GLY A 213 7.50 0.86 -5.93
CA GLY A 213 8.11 0.54 -4.64
C GLY A 213 8.32 -0.97 -4.47
N TRP A 214 7.73 -1.54 -3.42
CA TRP A 214 7.82 -2.96 -3.11
C TRP A 214 6.44 -3.53 -2.83
N SER A 215 6.14 -4.73 -3.34
CA SER A 215 4.85 -5.38 -3.14
C SER A 215 5.03 -6.79 -2.61
N GLY A 216 4.15 -7.19 -1.70
CA GLY A 216 4.08 -8.51 -1.10
C GLY A 216 2.63 -8.94 -0.88
N LYS A 217 2.48 -10.14 -0.33
CA LYS A 217 1.20 -10.77 -0.04
C LYS A 217 1.17 -11.21 1.42
N VAL A 218 0.02 -11.04 2.07
CA VAL A 218 -0.27 -11.52 3.41
C VAL A 218 -1.45 -12.48 3.40
N GLY A 219 -1.28 -13.65 4.01
CA GLY A 219 -2.31 -14.69 4.04
C GLY A 219 -3.48 -14.28 4.93
N ALA A 220 -4.69 -14.25 4.37
CA ALA A 220 -5.95 -13.96 5.06
C ALA A 220 -6.87 -15.19 5.02
N ARG A 221 -6.58 -16.20 5.87
CA ARG A 221 -7.26 -17.52 5.79
C ARG A 221 -8.61 -17.58 6.50
N SER A 222 -8.90 -16.61 7.37
CA SER A 222 -10.11 -16.59 8.19
C SER A 222 -11.33 -16.05 7.42
N ARG A 223 -12.53 -16.30 7.97
CA ARG A 223 -13.78 -15.65 7.54
C ARG A 223 -14.04 -14.41 8.39
N GLU A 224 -14.83 -13.47 7.88
CA GLU A 224 -15.28 -12.34 8.69
C GLU A 224 -16.14 -12.83 9.87
N PRO A 225 -16.00 -12.25 11.07
CA PRO A 225 -15.20 -11.07 11.44
C PRO A 225 -13.73 -11.37 11.84
N GLN A 226 -13.34 -12.64 11.99
CA GLN A 226 -11.97 -13.01 12.38
C GLN A 226 -10.92 -12.59 11.35
N ARG A 227 -11.28 -12.51 10.06
CA ARG A 227 -10.38 -12.07 8.99
C ARG A 227 -9.90 -10.63 9.20
N SER A 228 -10.82 -9.71 9.45
CA SER A 228 -10.47 -8.31 9.73
C SER A 228 -9.55 -8.19 10.95
N ARG A 229 -9.87 -8.88 12.06
CA ARG A 229 -9.03 -8.88 13.27
C ARG A 229 -7.65 -9.49 13.05
N ASP A 230 -7.55 -10.57 12.29
CA ASP A 230 -6.27 -11.21 11.95
C ASP A 230 -5.42 -10.31 11.04
N LEU A 231 -6.03 -9.61 10.09
CA LEU A 231 -5.34 -8.65 9.23
C LEU A 231 -4.87 -7.43 10.01
N GLU A 232 -5.69 -6.88 10.90
CA GLU A 232 -5.28 -5.80 11.82
C GLU A 232 -4.07 -6.24 12.65
N ALA A 233 -4.13 -7.39 13.31
CA ALA A 233 -3.03 -7.89 14.14
C ALA A 233 -1.75 -8.15 13.32
N LYS A 234 -1.89 -8.55 12.06
CA LYS A 234 -0.75 -8.72 11.13
C LYS A 234 -0.17 -7.39 10.70
N LEU A 235 -1.03 -6.40 10.40
CA LEU A 235 -0.59 -5.05 10.07
C LEU A 235 0.16 -4.43 11.26
N ASP A 236 -0.38 -4.55 12.48
CA ASP A 236 0.28 -4.06 13.69
C ASP A 236 1.66 -4.71 13.87
N LYS A 237 1.77 -6.03 13.67
CA LYS A 237 3.06 -6.73 13.70
C LYS A 237 4.03 -6.25 12.63
N ALA A 238 3.55 -5.98 11.42
CA ALA A 238 4.38 -5.47 10.33
C ALA A 238 4.87 -4.06 10.61
N VAL A 239 3.99 -3.17 11.08
CA VAL A 239 4.34 -1.80 11.46
C VAL A 239 5.35 -1.79 12.59
N ALA A 240 5.12 -2.55 13.67
CA ALA A 240 6.07 -2.67 14.78
C ALA A 240 7.43 -3.22 14.32
N HIS A 241 7.43 -4.24 13.45
CA HIS A 241 8.66 -4.82 12.91
C HIS A 241 9.43 -3.82 12.04
N LEU A 242 8.74 -3.09 11.16
CA LEU A 242 9.35 -2.11 10.27
C LEU A 242 9.86 -0.90 11.05
N ALA A 243 9.10 -0.39 12.02
CA ALA A 243 9.54 0.71 12.89
C ALA A 243 10.83 0.34 13.63
N ALA A 244 10.90 -0.86 14.21
CA ALA A 244 12.12 -1.34 14.88
C ALA A 244 13.29 -1.57 13.92
N THR A 245 13.03 -2.13 12.73
CA THR A 245 14.07 -2.49 11.76
C THR A 245 14.66 -1.27 11.06
N LEU A 246 13.82 -0.31 10.68
CA LEU A 246 14.24 0.91 9.99
C LEU A 246 14.93 1.90 10.93
N ALA A 247 14.68 1.83 12.23
CA ALA A 247 15.41 2.59 13.24
C ALA A 247 16.87 2.13 13.42
N GLN A 248 17.21 0.92 12.98
CA GLN A 248 18.55 0.34 13.11
C GLN A 248 19.29 0.33 11.77
N PRO A 249 20.63 0.37 11.75
CA PRO A 249 21.40 0.16 10.53
C PRO A 249 21.09 -1.20 9.86
N PRO A 250 21.13 -1.30 8.52
CA PRO A 250 20.80 -2.55 7.80
C PRO A 250 21.60 -3.76 8.26
N ALA A 251 22.86 -3.57 8.70
CA ALA A 251 23.71 -4.64 9.21
C ALA A 251 23.08 -5.40 10.39
N PHE A 252 22.41 -4.71 11.32
CA PHE A 252 21.77 -5.34 12.48
C PHE A 252 20.63 -6.27 12.08
N PHE A 253 19.85 -5.90 11.05
CA PHE A 253 18.83 -6.77 10.50
C PHE A 253 19.43 -8.06 9.94
N HIS A 254 20.51 -7.95 9.16
CA HIS A 254 21.16 -9.11 8.54
C HIS A 254 21.80 -10.05 9.57
N ASP A 255 22.42 -9.48 10.60
CA ASP A 255 23.12 -10.24 11.63
C ASP A 255 22.12 -10.84 12.65
N GLY A 256 21.15 -10.05 13.10
CA GLY A 256 20.16 -10.44 14.12
C GLY A 256 19.10 -11.43 13.61
N LEU A 257 18.64 -11.28 12.36
CA LEU A 257 17.59 -12.13 11.80
C LEU A 257 18.10 -13.22 10.86
N ARG A 258 19.42 -13.49 10.86
CA ARG A 258 20.06 -14.47 9.97
C ARG A 258 19.34 -15.81 9.91
N ARG A 259 18.92 -16.36 11.06
CA ARG A 259 18.17 -17.64 11.12
C ARG A 259 16.81 -17.53 10.43
N ALA A 260 16.06 -16.47 10.69
CA ALA A 260 14.75 -16.24 10.06
C ALA A 260 14.89 -16.09 8.54
N ARG A 261 15.92 -15.38 8.07
CA ARG A 261 16.22 -15.23 6.64
C ARG A 261 16.51 -16.58 5.96
N TRP A 262 17.32 -17.43 6.59
CA TRP A 262 17.57 -18.80 6.10
C TRP A 262 16.29 -19.64 6.05
N VAL A 263 15.40 -19.51 7.03
CA VAL A 263 14.09 -20.17 6.99
C VAL A 263 13.27 -19.68 5.80
N VAL A 264 13.30 -18.38 5.47
CA VAL A 264 12.62 -17.83 4.29
C VAL A 264 13.23 -18.39 2.99
N THR A 265 14.56 -18.43 2.87
CA THR A 265 15.27 -19.01 1.72
C THR A 265 14.89 -20.48 1.54
N PHE A 266 14.93 -21.28 2.62
CA PHE A 266 14.53 -22.69 2.58
C PHE A 266 13.07 -22.85 2.18
N ARG A 267 12.17 -22.05 2.77
CA ARG A 267 10.73 -22.04 2.45
C ARG A 267 10.48 -21.74 0.97
N ARG A 268 11.21 -20.80 0.39
CA ARG A 268 11.14 -20.46 -1.05
C ARG A 268 11.68 -21.57 -1.95
N GLY A 269 12.65 -22.36 -1.46
CA GLY A 269 13.21 -23.51 -2.15
C GLY A 269 12.38 -24.79 -2.11
N ILE A 270 11.38 -24.90 -1.23
CA ILE A 270 10.57 -26.13 -1.06
C ILE A 270 10.00 -26.65 -2.39
N PRO A 271 9.33 -25.84 -3.24
CA PRO A 271 8.77 -26.35 -4.49
C PRO A 271 9.84 -26.91 -5.43
N LEU A 272 10.97 -26.21 -5.55
CA LEU A 272 12.11 -26.66 -6.36
C LEU A 272 12.67 -27.99 -5.82
N LEU A 273 12.83 -28.10 -4.51
CA LEU A 273 13.31 -29.34 -3.86
C LEU A 273 12.33 -30.50 -4.06
N ILE A 274 11.02 -30.25 -4.03
CA ILE A 274 10.00 -31.26 -4.35
C ILE A 274 10.15 -31.72 -5.80
N PHE A 275 10.31 -30.81 -6.76
CA PHE A 275 10.53 -31.17 -8.17
C PHE A 275 11.80 -31.98 -8.38
N VAL A 276 12.92 -31.54 -7.79
CA VAL A 276 14.20 -32.28 -7.85
C VAL A 276 14.06 -33.66 -7.21
N GLY A 277 13.37 -33.74 -6.07
CA GLY A 277 13.08 -34.99 -5.37
C GLY A 277 12.23 -35.94 -6.22
N LEU A 278 11.16 -35.45 -6.85
CA LEU A 278 10.32 -36.23 -7.76
C LEU A 278 11.13 -36.76 -8.96
N MET A 279 12.01 -35.95 -9.54
CA MET A 279 12.92 -36.38 -10.61
C MET A 279 13.93 -37.44 -10.12
N GLY A 280 14.48 -37.28 -8.92
CA GLY A 280 15.36 -38.27 -8.31
C GLY A 280 14.66 -39.60 -8.05
N VAL A 281 13.43 -39.56 -7.54
CA VAL A 281 12.59 -40.75 -7.32
C VAL A 281 12.27 -41.42 -8.65
N ALA A 282 11.85 -40.67 -9.68
CA ALA A 282 11.59 -41.21 -11.01
C ALA A 282 12.83 -41.89 -11.61
N ALA A 283 14.00 -41.27 -11.49
CA ALA A 283 15.26 -41.85 -11.96
C ALA A 283 15.62 -43.13 -11.19
N ALA A 284 15.46 -43.16 -9.87
CA ALA A 284 15.71 -44.34 -9.05
C ALA A 284 14.77 -45.50 -9.40
N LEU A 285 13.50 -45.22 -9.70
CA LEU A 285 12.51 -46.22 -10.11
C LEU A 285 12.90 -46.92 -11.43
N THR A 286 13.65 -46.27 -12.33
CA THR A 286 14.16 -46.93 -13.56
C THR A 286 15.17 -48.05 -13.29
N LYS A 287 15.74 -48.10 -12.08
CA LYS A 287 16.74 -49.09 -11.68
C LYS A 287 16.17 -50.22 -10.82
N ILE A 288 14.88 -50.17 -10.47
CA ILE A 288 14.23 -51.12 -9.57
C ILE A 288 13.15 -51.87 -10.35
N GLU A 289 13.22 -53.20 -10.37
CA GLU A 289 12.13 -54.02 -10.87
C GLU A 289 10.98 -54.03 -9.85
N ILE A 290 9.87 -53.38 -10.19
CA ILE A 290 8.71 -53.27 -9.31
C ILE A 290 7.70 -54.35 -9.67
N PRO A 291 7.36 -55.27 -8.75
CA PRO A 291 6.37 -56.30 -9.02
C PRO A 291 5.00 -55.69 -9.36
N PRO A 292 4.27 -56.24 -10.35
CA PRO A 292 3.06 -55.62 -10.89
C PRO A 292 1.91 -55.47 -9.88
N GLY A 293 1.88 -56.26 -8.79
CA GLY A 293 0.90 -56.18 -7.70
C GLY A 293 1.29 -55.30 -6.52
N SER A 294 2.41 -54.56 -6.60
CA SER A 294 2.91 -53.74 -5.49
C SER A 294 2.09 -52.45 -5.31
N ILE A 295 1.90 -52.04 -4.05
CA ILE A 295 1.29 -50.74 -3.65
C ILE A 295 2.04 -49.58 -4.32
N ILE A 296 3.35 -49.71 -4.56
CA ILE A 296 4.17 -48.70 -5.22
C ILE A 296 3.73 -48.50 -6.68
N ASN A 297 3.37 -49.57 -7.40
CA ASN A 297 2.89 -49.49 -8.78
C ASN A 297 1.54 -48.76 -8.86
N LEU A 298 0.66 -49.02 -7.89
CA LEU A 298 -0.62 -48.31 -7.75
C LEU A 298 -0.41 -46.83 -7.42
N LEU A 299 0.57 -46.50 -6.57
CA LEU A 299 0.95 -45.13 -6.23
C LEU A 299 1.57 -44.39 -7.42
N ILE A 300 2.37 -45.06 -8.26
CA ILE A 300 2.95 -44.48 -9.49
C ILE A 300 1.85 -44.17 -10.51
N MET A 301 0.90 -45.09 -10.72
CA MET A 301 -0.25 -44.86 -11.60
C MET A 301 -1.20 -43.76 -11.06
N GLY A 302 -1.35 -43.67 -9.73
CA GLY A 302 -2.18 -42.65 -9.06
C GLY A 302 -1.49 -41.32 -8.77
N ALA A 303 -0.16 -41.23 -8.89
CA ALA A 303 0.59 -40.03 -8.56
C ALA A 303 0.28 -38.84 -9.49
N PRO A 304 0.18 -38.98 -10.82
CA PRO A 304 -0.15 -37.86 -11.70
C PRO A 304 -1.46 -37.15 -11.32
N PRO A 305 -2.61 -37.84 -11.14
CA PRO A 305 -3.85 -37.16 -10.75
C PRO A 305 -3.79 -36.58 -9.32
N LEU A 306 -3.10 -37.22 -8.38
CA LEU A 306 -2.93 -36.68 -7.01
C LEU A 306 -2.06 -35.41 -6.98
N LEU A 307 -0.97 -35.38 -7.76
CA LEU A 307 -0.14 -34.19 -7.91
C LEU A 307 -0.89 -33.06 -8.61
N LEU A 308 -1.69 -33.39 -9.63
CA LEU A 308 -2.56 -32.41 -10.29
C LEU A 308 -3.57 -31.82 -9.29
N PHE A 309 -4.24 -32.65 -8.50
CA PHE A 309 -5.19 -32.22 -7.48
C PHE A 309 -4.53 -31.35 -6.40
N ALA A 310 -3.33 -31.73 -5.94
CA ALA A 310 -2.56 -30.92 -5.02
C ALA A 310 -2.17 -29.56 -5.61
N ALA A 311 -1.70 -29.54 -6.87
CA ALA A 311 -1.32 -28.31 -7.57
C ALA A 311 -2.50 -27.36 -7.79
N PHE A 312 -3.66 -27.88 -8.21
CA PHE A 312 -4.88 -27.07 -8.36
C PHE A 312 -5.50 -26.65 -7.02
N GLY A 313 -5.23 -27.39 -5.95
CA GLY A 313 -5.59 -26.99 -4.58
C GLY A 313 -4.76 -25.81 -4.05
N MET A 314 -3.60 -25.50 -4.65
CA MET A 314 -2.78 -24.36 -4.28
C MET A 314 -3.39 -23.07 -4.85
N ARG A 315 -3.80 -22.17 -3.94
CA ARG A 315 -4.42 -20.88 -4.32
C ARG A 315 -3.46 -19.86 -4.94
N ASP A 316 -2.16 -20.10 -4.83
CA ASP A 316 -1.10 -19.31 -5.45
C ASP A 316 0.00 -20.28 -5.89
N ALA A 317 0.30 -20.31 -7.18
CA ALA A 317 1.41 -21.11 -7.70
C ALA A 317 2.72 -20.49 -7.20
N PRO A 318 3.55 -21.22 -6.44
CA PRO A 318 4.80 -20.67 -5.97
C PRO A 318 5.75 -20.47 -7.17
N PRO A 319 6.43 -19.32 -7.28
CA PRO A 319 7.39 -19.12 -8.35
C PRO A 319 8.55 -20.11 -8.18
N LEU A 320 8.87 -20.84 -9.25
CA LEU A 320 10.05 -21.70 -9.34
C LEU A 320 11.27 -20.80 -9.61
N GLU A 321 11.76 -20.15 -8.56
CA GLU A 321 12.94 -19.29 -8.61
C GLU A 321 13.99 -19.81 -7.62
N ILE A 322 15.25 -19.82 -8.04
CA ILE A 322 16.37 -20.08 -7.13
C ILE A 322 16.45 -18.88 -6.18
N PRO A 323 16.22 -19.06 -4.87
CA PRO A 323 16.21 -17.94 -3.94
C PRO A 323 17.64 -17.40 -3.81
N PRO A 324 17.83 -16.05 -3.81
CA PRO A 324 19.14 -15.48 -3.55
C PRO A 324 19.59 -15.86 -2.13
N LEU A 325 20.88 -16.15 -1.98
CA LEU A 325 21.46 -16.43 -0.67
C LEU A 325 21.40 -15.17 0.19
N PRO A 326 21.09 -15.29 1.50
CA PRO A 326 20.98 -14.15 2.38
C PRO A 326 22.37 -13.52 2.62
N GLY A 327 22.73 -12.55 1.78
CA GLY A 327 23.94 -11.72 1.92
C GLY A 327 23.74 -10.56 2.90
N ARG A 328 24.86 -10.04 3.42
CA ARG A 328 24.91 -8.84 4.28
C ARG A 328 24.90 -7.59 3.39
N ALA A 329 24.00 -6.64 3.63
CA ALA A 329 24.09 -5.33 3.01
C ALA A 329 25.34 -4.59 3.52
N LYS A 330 26.04 -3.93 2.60
CA LYS A 330 27.23 -3.11 2.90
C LYS A 330 26.85 -1.65 3.22
N ALA A 331 25.58 -1.28 3.11
CA ALA A 331 25.10 0.07 3.33
C ALA A 331 25.11 0.43 4.83
N ALA A 332 25.56 1.65 5.15
CA ALA A 332 25.65 2.17 6.52
C ALA A 332 24.27 2.54 7.10
N SER A 333 23.31 2.88 6.24
CA SER A 333 21.93 3.19 6.59
C SER A 333 20.98 2.64 5.53
N TRP A 334 19.70 2.52 5.88
CA TRP A 334 18.65 2.34 4.87
C TRP A 334 18.67 3.59 4.00
N GLN A 335 19.30 3.51 2.82
CA GLN A 335 19.45 4.65 1.92
C GLN A 335 18.05 5.07 1.44
N LEU A 336 17.50 6.09 2.09
CA LEU A 336 16.39 6.90 1.62
C LEU A 336 17.00 8.09 0.85
N VAL A 337 17.85 7.81 -0.13
CA VAL A 337 18.60 8.85 -0.85
C VAL A 337 17.71 9.34 -1.99
N PRO A 338 17.35 10.63 -2.05
CA PRO A 338 16.69 11.17 -3.22
C PRO A 338 17.63 11.01 -4.41
N ASP A 339 17.08 10.50 -5.51
CA ASP A 339 17.82 10.30 -6.76
C ASP A 339 18.25 11.69 -7.25
N LEU A 340 19.46 12.12 -6.88
CA LEU A 340 20.08 13.25 -7.55
C LEU A 340 20.43 12.76 -8.95
N PRO A 341 19.96 13.43 -10.02
CA PRO A 341 20.33 13.05 -11.37
C PRO A 341 21.86 13.03 -11.43
N ALA A 342 22.41 11.92 -11.93
CA ALA A 342 23.83 11.72 -12.07
C ALA A 342 24.46 12.99 -12.64
N VAL A 343 25.25 13.69 -11.83
CA VAL A 343 26.13 14.75 -12.31
C VAL A 343 27.08 14.06 -13.26
N VAL A 344 26.80 14.20 -14.55
CA VAL A 344 27.69 13.79 -15.64
C VAL A 344 29.01 14.52 -15.37
N PRO A 345 30.14 13.81 -15.17
CA PRO A 345 31.41 14.48 -14.98
C PRO A 345 31.71 15.32 -16.22
N SER A 346 31.92 16.61 -15.96
CA SER A 346 32.42 17.63 -16.86
C SER A 346 33.45 17.07 -17.84
N VAL A 347 33.13 17.14 -19.12
CA VAL A 347 34.11 16.98 -20.21
C VAL A 347 35.18 18.06 -20.00
N ALA A 348 36.40 17.63 -19.69
CA ALA A 348 37.58 18.48 -19.78
C ALA A 348 37.76 18.91 -21.26
N PRO A 349 38.15 20.16 -21.54
CA PRO A 349 38.36 20.60 -22.91
C PRO A 349 39.57 19.88 -23.50
N ASP A 350 39.34 19.21 -24.63
CA ASP A 350 40.37 18.51 -25.40
C ASP A 350 41.29 19.55 -26.05
N LEU A 351 42.50 19.68 -25.50
CA LEU A 351 43.61 20.47 -26.02
C LEU A 351 44.34 19.67 -27.09
N THR A 352 43.84 19.60 -28.33
CA THR A 352 44.72 19.42 -29.50
C THR A 352 44.03 19.77 -30.81
N ALA A 353 44.36 20.94 -31.39
CA ALA A 353 44.64 21.14 -32.81
C ALA A 353 44.60 22.64 -33.16
N LEU A 354 45.75 23.29 -33.18
CA LEU A 354 46.40 23.72 -34.43
C LEU A 354 47.65 24.53 -34.11
N ALA A 355 48.74 24.05 -34.67
CA ALA A 355 50.04 24.66 -34.64
C ALA A 355 50.10 25.92 -35.52
N SER A 356 51.08 26.77 -35.16
CA SER A 356 51.81 27.69 -36.03
C SER A 356 51.16 29.04 -36.31
N VAL A 357 51.74 30.10 -35.73
CA VAL A 357 52.37 31.23 -36.46
C VAL A 357 53.01 32.19 -35.43
N THR A 358 54.34 32.23 -35.48
CA THR A 358 55.23 33.42 -35.37
C THR A 358 55.17 34.31 -34.12
N ALA A 359 56.22 34.21 -33.29
CA ALA A 359 56.71 35.29 -32.41
C ALA A 359 57.47 36.36 -33.24
N PRO A 360 57.96 37.50 -32.70
CA PRO A 360 57.91 38.01 -31.31
C PRO A 360 57.47 39.49 -31.23
N ASN A 361 57.47 40.09 -30.03
CA ASN A 361 58.31 41.26 -29.68
C ASN A 361 57.69 42.19 -28.60
N VAL A 362 58.59 42.71 -27.76
CA VAL A 362 58.51 43.89 -26.87
C VAL A 362 57.66 43.81 -25.60
N GLN A 363 58.34 43.44 -24.51
CA GLN A 363 58.74 44.26 -23.35
C GLN A 363 57.80 45.32 -22.69
N PRO A 364 58.07 45.64 -21.40
CA PRO A 364 57.11 45.95 -20.35
C PRO A 364 57.06 47.45 -20.00
N GLU A 365 56.17 47.81 -19.07
CA GLU A 365 56.17 48.99 -18.16
C GLU A 365 54.68 49.31 -17.87
N SER A 366 54.23 49.86 -16.74
CA SER A 366 54.76 50.12 -15.41
C SER A 366 53.59 50.70 -14.60
N THR A 367 53.65 50.48 -13.29
CA THR A 367 53.25 51.42 -12.21
C THR A 367 51.81 51.94 -12.05
N MET A 368 51.29 51.64 -10.84
CA MET A 368 50.73 52.56 -9.84
C MET A 368 49.59 53.52 -10.22
N SER A 369 48.44 53.36 -9.55
CA SER A 369 48.05 54.29 -8.48
C SER A 369 46.84 53.80 -7.69
N SER A 370 47.03 53.78 -6.37
CA SER A 370 46.01 53.89 -5.31
C SER A 370 45.64 55.39 -5.13
N PRO A 371 44.91 55.85 -4.09
CA PRO A 371 43.88 55.25 -3.22
C PRO A 371 42.65 56.20 -3.01
N ALA A 372 41.78 55.79 -2.07
CA ALA A 372 40.93 56.63 -1.18
C ALA A 372 39.67 57.26 -1.82
N ALA A 373 38.56 57.54 -1.13
CA ALA A 373 38.18 57.54 0.27
C ALA A 373 36.61 57.59 0.26
N GLU A 374 35.89 56.87 1.12
CA GLU A 374 35.47 57.26 2.48
C GLU A 374 34.07 57.92 2.53
N ARG A 375 33.32 57.54 3.58
CA ARG A 375 32.10 58.14 4.16
C ARG A 375 30.76 57.82 3.51
N ASP A 376 29.67 57.68 4.23
CA ASP A 376 29.30 57.36 5.63
C ASP A 376 27.79 57.67 5.69
N ALA A 377 27.15 57.21 6.76
CA ALA A 377 25.88 57.72 7.31
C ALA A 377 24.60 57.32 6.57
N GLN A 378 23.46 57.10 7.22
CA GLN A 378 23.05 56.84 8.60
C GLN A 378 21.53 56.58 8.47
N CYS A 379 20.99 55.66 9.28
CA CYS A 379 19.57 55.54 9.64
C CYS A 379 18.96 56.89 10.15
N PRO A 380 17.62 57.07 10.38
CA PRO A 380 16.69 56.07 10.94
C PRO A 380 15.19 56.16 10.56
N ALA A 381 14.44 55.24 11.17
CA ALA A 381 12.98 55.05 11.20
C ALA A 381 12.15 56.23 11.72
N ILE A 382 10.88 56.31 11.31
CA ILE A 382 9.76 56.87 12.10
C ILE A 382 8.44 56.13 11.77
N ARG A 383 7.79 55.67 12.87
CA ARG A 383 6.37 55.38 13.18
C ARG A 383 5.41 54.85 12.12
#